data_AF-A0A6I8P2A4-F1
#
_entry.id   AF-A0A6I8P2A4-F1
#
_cell.length_a   1.000
_cell.length_b   1.000
_cell.length_c   1.000
_cell.angle_alpha   90.00
_cell.angle_beta   90.00
_cell.angle_gamma   90.00
#
_symmetry.space_group_name_H-M   'P 1'
#
loop_
_entity.id
_entity.type
_entity.pdbx_description
1 polymer ?
#
loop_
_entity_poly.entity_id
_entity_poly.type
_entity_poly.pdbx_seq_one_letter_code
_entity_poly.pdbx_strand_id
1 'polypeptide(L)'
;MSLRRLLRRAGPGPGPRRPPRRGLFSASPPPWSQVVSEAEKIVGYPTSFISLRCLLSDELGNIALQVRKLVGTRHPLLSTARGLVQDSRHNLQMRGLVVLLVSKAAGPSGPATLALDHGMVSGIYPSQRSLAEITELIHTAFLVHRGIVNLGELKTSDGPLKDMQFGNKIAILSGDFLLANACTSLAQLQNTKENWITDDIGISAWKKQTFLSHSALLAKSCQAAMELARHGATVQEVAFQYGKHMSLSHKINSDLQPFVKGKSDGSLAFSLNSAPAILHQEFLGREMWMKQIREAQVKGSLDYSKLREAIKAGKGVTSAIDLCRYHGNKALEALEHFPPSEARSALANIVFAVTTFL
;
A
#
# COMPACT_ATOMS: atom_id res chain seq x y z
N MET A 1 21.61 -2.50 -14.04
CA MET A 1 21.89 -1.12 -14.49
C MET A 1 22.22 -0.28 -13.25
N SER A 2 23.47 0.22 -13.10
CA SER A 2 23.93 0.90 -11.86
C SER A 2 23.13 2.17 -11.56
N LEU A 3 22.75 2.38 -10.29
CA LEU A 3 22.03 3.56 -9.76
C LEU A 3 22.65 4.90 -10.22
N ARG A 4 23.98 4.93 -10.42
CA ARG A 4 24.72 6.09 -10.96
C ARG A 4 24.28 6.50 -12.37
N ARG A 5 23.82 5.57 -13.22
CA ARG A 5 23.34 5.88 -14.58
C ARG A 5 21.87 6.35 -14.61
N LEU A 6 21.06 5.91 -13.64
CA LEU A 6 19.67 6.36 -13.49
C LEU A 6 19.59 7.77 -12.92
N LEU A 7 20.41 8.09 -11.90
CA LEU A 7 20.47 9.42 -11.30
C LEU A 7 21.15 10.46 -12.21
N ARG A 8 22.08 10.06 -13.09
CA ARG A 8 22.69 10.98 -14.08
C ARG A 8 21.78 11.35 -15.25
N ARG A 9 20.71 10.58 -15.52
CA ARG A 9 19.68 10.97 -16.51
C ARG A 9 18.66 11.97 -15.95
N ALA A 10 18.68 12.22 -14.64
CA ALA A 10 17.98 13.34 -14.02
C ALA A 10 18.88 14.60 -14.07
N GLY A 11 19.11 15.13 -15.28
CA GLY A 11 19.49 16.54 -15.43
C GLY A 11 18.29 17.43 -15.05
N PRO A 12 18.49 18.74 -14.81
CA PRO A 12 17.39 19.66 -14.57
C PRO A 12 16.58 19.81 -15.86
N GLY A 13 15.56 18.97 -16.02
CA GLY A 13 14.51 19.18 -17.01
C GLY A 13 13.76 20.48 -16.69
N PRO A 14 13.15 21.13 -17.69
CA PRO A 14 12.40 22.37 -17.46
C PRO A 14 11.36 22.10 -16.38
N GLY A 15 11.40 22.90 -15.31
CA GLY A 15 10.48 22.78 -14.20
C GLY A 15 9.03 22.78 -14.68
N PRO A 16 8.11 22.17 -13.92
CA PRO A 16 6.72 22.05 -14.33
C PRO A 16 6.17 23.43 -14.72
N ARG A 17 5.59 23.53 -15.93
CA ARG A 17 4.80 24.71 -16.30
C ARG A 17 3.68 24.85 -15.29
N ARG A 18 3.78 25.88 -14.44
CA ARG A 18 2.76 26.22 -13.46
C ARG A 18 1.41 26.36 -14.17
N PRO A 19 0.33 25.77 -13.66
CA PRO A 19 -1.00 26.05 -14.18
C PRO A 19 -1.31 27.55 -14.01
N PRO A 20 -2.19 28.13 -14.84
CA PRO A 20 -2.53 29.54 -14.75
C PRO A 20 -3.05 29.85 -13.34
N ARG A 21 -2.44 30.85 -12.70
CA ARG A 21 -2.77 31.31 -11.36
C ARG A 21 -4.24 31.76 -11.31
N ARG A 22 -5.09 30.97 -10.66
CA ARG A 22 -6.32 31.47 -10.04
C ARG A 22 -6.14 31.48 -8.53
N GLY A 23 -6.26 32.67 -7.94
CA GLY A 23 -6.66 32.89 -6.54
C GLY A 23 -5.67 32.45 -5.45
N LEU A 24 -5.14 33.44 -4.73
CA LEU A 24 -4.38 33.28 -3.49
C LEU A 24 -5.16 32.48 -2.44
N PHE A 25 -4.64 31.31 -2.05
CA PHE A 25 -4.69 30.84 -0.66
C PHE A 25 -3.37 30.13 -0.35
N SER A 26 -2.69 30.62 0.69
CA SER A 26 -1.67 29.87 1.43
C SER A 26 -2.32 28.61 1.95
N ALA A 27 -1.99 27.44 1.41
CA ALA A 27 -2.45 26.18 1.97
C ALA A 27 -1.30 25.19 2.00
N SER A 28 -0.91 24.79 3.21
CA SER A 28 -0.24 23.51 3.43
C SER A 28 -0.97 22.40 2.66
N PRO A 29 -0.28 21.41 2.10
CA PRO A 29 -0.94 20.29 1.43
C PRO A 29 -2.00 19.68 2.35
N PRO A 30 -3.20 19.38 1.84
CA PRO A 30 -4.31 18.94 2.66
C PRO A 30 -3.93 17.66 3.43
N PRO A 31 -4.33 17.53 4.71
CA PRO A 31 -4.10 16.32 5.49
C PRO A 31 -4.62 15.08 4.75
N TRP A 32 -3.92 13.96 4.88
CA TRP A 32 -4.27 12.68 4.25
C TRP A 32 -5.75 12.30 4.44
N SER A 33 -6.27 12.49 5.64
CA SER A 33 -7.67 12.21 5.98
C SER A 33 -8.66 13.03 5.14
N GLN A 34 -8.34 14.29 4.87
CA GLN A 34 -9.16 15.16 4.03
C GLN A 34 -9.12 14.70 2.57
N VAL A 35 -7.94 14.36 2.06
CA VAL A 35 -7.77 13.88 0.67
C VAL A 35 -8.60 12.63 0.42
N VAL A 36 -8.58 11.68 1.36
CA VAL A 36 -9.36 10.45 1.23
C VAL A 36 -10.86 10.71 1.37
N SER A 37 -11.28 11.54 2.33
CA SER A 37 -12.70 11.86 2.51
C SER A 37 -13.32 12.51 1.27
N GLU A 38 -12.61 13.45 0.63
CA GLU A 38 -13.06 14.05 -0.63
C GLU A 38 -13.11 13.02 -1.77
N ALA A 39 -12.12 12.12 -1.83
CA ALA A 39 -12.12 11.03 -2.79
C ALA A 39 -13.30 10.04 -2.61
N GLU A 40 -13.66 9.70 -1.37
CA GLU A 40 -14.81 8.83 -1.09
C GLU A 40 -16.14 9.46 -1.54
N LYS A 41 -16.32 10.78 -1.33
CA LYS A 41 -17.50 11.52 -1.81
C LYS A 41 -17.68 11.39 -3.32
N ILE A 42 -16.58 11.45 -4.08
CA ILE A 42 -16.60 11.40 -5.55
C ILE A 42 -17.10 10.04 -6.07
N VAL A 43 -16.73 8.94 -5.41
CA VAL A 43 -17.17 7.58 -5.83
C VAL A 43 -18.57 7.24 -5.33
N GLY A 44 -19.12 8.02 -4.39
CA GLY A 44 -20.49 7.88 -3.89
C GLY A 44 -20.75 6.61 -3.10
N TYR A 45 -19.69 5.93 -2.66
CA TYR A 45 -19.77 4.72 -1.84
C TYR A 45 -18.68 4.79 -0.78
N PRO A 46 -19.02 4.76 0.53
CA PRO A 46 -18.01 4.67 1.56
C PRO A 46 -17.32 3.32 1.39
N THR A 47 -16.03 3.30 1.08
CA THR A 47 -15.28 2.04 1.09
C THR A 47 -15.40 1.37 2.46
N SER A 48 -15.54 2.18 3.52
CA SER A 48 -15.76 1.80 4.92
C SER A 48 -16.97 0.89 5.16
N PHE A 49 -17.93 0.85 4.24
CA PHE A 49 -19.06 -0.07 4.29
C PHE A 49 -18.66 -1.54 4.05
N ILE A 50 -17.54 -1.79 3.35
CA ILE A 50 -17.01 -3.14 3.11
C ILE A 50 -16.41 -3.70 4.41
N SER A 51 -15.62 -2.92 5.15
CA SER A 51 -15.11 -3.32 6.47
C SER A 51 -16.27 -3.62 7.42
N LEU A 52 -17.36 -2.85 7.36
CA LEU A 52 -18.57 -3.11 8.16
C LEU A 52 -19.31 -4.37 7.70
N ARG A 53 -19.57 -4.56 6.40
CA ARG A 53 -20.27 -5.76 5.89
C ARG A 53 -19.46 -7.05 6.14
N CYS A 54 -18.14 -6.94 6.09
CA CYS A 54 -17.21 -8.01 6.47
C CYS A 54 -17.32 -8.27 7.99
N LEU A 55 -17.15 -7.26 8.83
CA LEU A 55 -17.24 -7.41 10.30
C LEU A 55 -18.63 -7.86 10.81
N LEU A 56 -19.69 -7.60 10.05
CA LEU A 56 -21.08 -7.95 10.37
C LEU A 56 -21.51 -9.32 9.85
N SER A 57 -20.64 -10.07 9.15
CA SER A 57 -20.92 -11.47 8.82
C SER A 57 -20.86 -12.31 10.10
N ASP A 58 -21.76 -13.28 10.26
CA ASP A 58 -21.82 -14.14 11.45
C ASP A 58 -20.49 -14.90 11.66
N GLU A 59 -19.84 -15.29 10.58
CA GLU A 59 -18.54 -15.97 10.58
C GLU A 59 -17.42 -15.05 11.08
N LEU A 60 -17.41 -13.79 10.68
CA LEU A 60 -16.40 -12.81 11.10
C LEU A 60 -16.67 -12.26 12.50
N GLY A 61 -17.93 -12.18 12.91
CA GLY A 61 -18.32 -11.98 14.31
C GLY A 61 -17.78 -13.09 15.21
N ASN A 62 -17.87 -14.35 14.77
CA ASN A 62 -17.28 -15.49 15.47
C ASN A 62 -15.74 -15.41 15.53
N ILE A 63 -15.08 -15.02 14.45
CA ILE A 63 -13.62 -14.77 14.43
C ILE A 63 -13.25 -13.65 15.42
N ALA A 64 -13.98 -12.54 15.42
CA ALA A 64 -13.75 -11.41 16.33
C ALA A 64 -13.89 -11.83 17.81
N LEU A 65 -14.85 -12.70 18.13
CA LEU A 65 -15.00 -13.29 19.47
C LEU A 65 -13.79 -14.17 19.84
N GLN A 66 -13.22 -14.94 18.90
CA GLN A 66 -12.02 -15.73 19.17
C GLN A 66 -10.78 -14.84 19.35
N VAL A 67 -10.63 -13.77 18.56
CA VAL A 67 -9.52 -12.81 18.69
C VAL A 67 -9.53 -12.14 20.07
N ARG A 68 -10.70 -11.93 20.67
CA ARG A 68 -10.84 -11.41 22.05
C ARG A 68 -10.15 -12.26 23.10
N LYS A 69 -10.01 -13.58 22.88
CA LYS A 69 -9.28 -14.47 23.80
C LYS A 69 -7.77 -14.22 23.82
N LEU A 70 -7.24 -13.52 22.82
CA LEU A 70 -5.84 -13.14 22.76
C LEU A 70 -5.53 -11.89 23.58
N VAL A 71 -6.56 -11.15 24.04
CA VAL A 71 -6.38 -9.91 24.82
C VAL A 71 -5.53 -10.19 26.06
N GLY A 72 -4.45 -9.42 26.21
CA GLY A 72 -3.42 -9.64 27.23
C GLY A 72 -2.11 -10.24 26.69
N THR A 73 -2.12 -10.77 25.46
CA THR A 73 -0.91 -11.18 24.73
C THR A 73 -0.37 -10.07 23.82
N ARG A 74 0.84 -10.26 23.29
CA ARG A 74 1.45 -9.45 22.24
C ARG A 74 1.27 -10.05 20.84
N HIS A 75 0.29 -10.93 20.66
CA HIS A 75 0.05 -11.55 19.36
C HIS A 75 -0.30 -10.48 18.29
N PRO A 76 0.41 -10.42 17.14
CA PRO A 76 0.20 -9.39 16.13
C PRO A 76 -1.22 -9.30 15.57
N LEU A 77 -1.95 -10.42 15.55
CA LEU A 77 -3.36 -10.47 15.16
C LEU A 77 -4.24 -9.45 15.91
N LEU A 78 -3.95 -9.15 17.18
CA LEU A 78 -4.66 -8.10 17.92
C LEU A 78 -4.42 -6.71 17.33
N SER A 79 -3.18 -6.42 16.95
CA SER A 79 -2.84 -5.15 16.31
C SER A 79 -3.45 -5.04 14.91
N THR A 80 -3.47 -6.15 14.16
CA THR A 80 -4.17 -6.23 12.87
C THR A 80 -5.66 -5.99 13.04
N ALA A 81 -6.34 -6.70 13.96
CA ALA A 81 -7.76 -6.53 14.23
C ALA A 81 -8.09 -5.12 14.74
N ARG A 82 -7.26 -4.57 15.62
CA ARG A 82 -7.37 -3.19 16.09
C ARG A 82 -7.20 -2.20 14.94
N GLY A 83 -6.27 -2.42 14.02
CA GLY A 83 -6.13 -1.63 12.79
C GLY A 83 -7.39 -1.72 11.92
N LEU A 84 -7.96 -2.92 11.74
CA LEU A 84 -9.20 -3.06 10.96
C LEU A 84 -10.40 -2.32 11.59
N VAL A 85 -10.43 -2.20 12.93
CA VAL A 85 -11.56 -1.57 13.67
C VAL A 85 -11.33 -0.06 13.94
N GLN A 86 -10.19 0.35 14.49
CA GLN A 86 -9.90 1.76 14.85
C GLN A 86 -9.55 2.61 13.63
N ASP A 87 -8.88 2.02 12.65
CA ASP A 87 -8.43 2.71 11.43
C ASP A 87 -9.57 2.81 10.38
N SER A 88 -10.79 2.39 10.74
CA SER A 88 -12.03 2.80 10.06
C SER A 88 -12.23 4.32 10.06
N ARG A 89 -11.51 5.05 10.94
CA ARG A 89 -11.43 6.53 10.93
C ARG A 89 -10.22 7.09 10.16
N HIS A 90 -9.27 6.25 9.72
CA HIS A 90 -8.00 6.66 9.09
C HIS A 90 -7.58 5.80 7.86
N ASN A 91 -8.57 5.32 7.09
CA ASN A 91 -8.41 5.02 5.66
C ASN A 91 -7.49 3.86 5.28
N LEU A 92 -7.86 2.65 5.71
CA LEU A 92 -7.18 1.42 5.29
C LEU A 92 -7.56 0.96 3.86
N GLN A 93 -8.67 1.45 3.30
CA GLN A 93 -9.22 0.93 2.04
C GLN A 93 -8.85 1.74 0.80
N MET A 94 -7.61 2.21 0.82
CA MET A 94 -7.00 2.94 -0.28
C MET A 94 -7.04 2.17 -1.59
N ARG A 95 -6.96 0.84 -1.56
CA ARG A 95 -6.91 0.04 -2.80
C ARG A 95 -8.27 0.02 -3.47
N GLY A 96 -9.32 -0.31 -2.72
CA GLY A 96 -10.69 -0.24 -3.23
C GLY A 96 -11.05 1.16 -3.75
N LEU A 97 -10.72 2.21 -2.98
CA LEU A 97 -10.99 3.59 -3.39
C LEU A 97 -10.27 3.98 -4.68
N VAL A 98 -8.99 3.63 -4.81
CA VAL A 98 -8.22 3.89 -6.03
C VAL A 98 -8.81 3.14 -7.22
N VAL A 99 -9.22 1.88 -7.06
CA VAL A 99 -9.88 1.11 -8.13
C VAL A 99 -11.17 1.79 -8.59
N LEU A 100 -11.99 2.27 -7.66
CA LEU A 100 -13.23 3.00 -7.98
C LEU A 100 -12.98 4.35 -8.66
N LEU A 101 -11.99 5.11 -8.18
CA LEU A 101 -11.62 6.39 -8.78
C LEU A 101 -11.06 6.22 -10.19
N VAL A 102 -10.21 5.21 -10.43
CA VAL A 102 -9.70 4.90 -11.78
C VAL A 102 -10.84 4.48 -12.69
N SER A 103 -11.78 3.66 -12.20
CA SER A 103 -13.01 3.28 -12.92
C SER A 103 -13.81 4.51 -13.36
N LYS A 104 -14.03 5.45 -12.43
CA LYS A 104 -14.77 6.68 -12.68
C LYS A 104 -14.01 7.66 -13.58
N ALA A 105 -12.69 7.74 -13.46
CA ALA A 105 -11.86 8.61 -14.28
C ALA A 105 -11.80 8.13 -15.74
N ALA A 106 -11.85 6.82 -15.98
CA ALA A 106 -11.90 6.25 -17.32
C ALA A 106 -13.27 6.42 -17.98
N GLY A 107 -14.35 6.39 -17.19
CA GLY A 107 -15.71 6.45 -17.70
C GLY A 107 -16.11 5.18 -18.49
N PRO A 108 -17.30 5.18 -19.13
CA PRO A 108 -17.77 4.06 -19.95
C PRO A 108 -17.03 3.97 -21.29
N SER A 109 -16.89 2.76 -21.84
CA SER A 109 -16.23 2.50 -23.12
C SER A 109 -17.13 2.87 -24.31
N GLY A 110 -17.19 4.15 -24.69
CA GLY A 110 -17.82 4.62 -25.92
C GLY A 110 -19.37 4.58 -25.96
N PRO A 111 -19.99 5.17 -27.00
CA PRO A 111 -21.43 5.43 -27.05
C PRO A 111 -22.30 4.18 -27.23
N ALA A 112 -21.76 3.09 -27.79
CA ALA A 112 -22.50 1.84 -28.01
C ALA A 112 -22.77 1.04 -26.70
N THR A 113 -22.01 1.30 -25.63
CA THR A 113 -22.17 0.60 -24.34
C THR A 113 -23.20 1.27 -23.42
N LEU A 114 -23.57 2.54 -23.70
CA LEU A 114 -24.60 3.29 -22.97
C LEU A 114 -26.02 2.68 -23.11
N ALA A 115 -26.27 1.87 -24.15
CA ALA A 115 -27.58 1.27 -24.40
C ALA A 115 -27.85 0.00 -23.55
N LEU A 116 -26.82 -0.59 -22.93
CA LEU A 116 -26.93 -1.78 -22.06
C LEU A 116 -26.86 -1.43 -20.56
N ASP A 117 -26.89 -0.15 -20.22
CA ASP A 117 -26.35 0.40 -18.97
C ASP A 117 -27.30 0.33 -17.76
N HIS A 118 -28.06 -0.76 -17.65
CA HIS A 118 -28.95 -1.01 -16.51
C HIS A 118 -28.12 -1.47 -15.30
N GLY A 119 -27.42 -0.53 -14.64
CA GLY A 119 -26.76 -0.85 -13.36
C GLY A 119 -25.59 0.03 -12.94
N MET A 120 -25.14 0.99 -13.76
CA MET A 120 -24.12 1.93 -13.30
C MET A 120 -24.69 2.85 -12.22
N VAL A 121 -23.98 2.93 -11.09
CA VAL A 121 -24.22 3.95 -10.06
C VAL A 121 -23.04 4.91 -10.12
N SER A 122 -23.27 6.22 -10.13
CA SER A 122 -22.20 7.23 -10.09
C SER A 122 -21.12 7.08 -11.19
N GLY A 123 -21.46 6.51 -12.35
CA GLY A 123 -20.53 6.27 -13.45
C GLY A 123 -19.53 5.13 -13.23
N ILE A 124 -19.86 4.17 -12.36
CA ILE A 124 -19.04 2.96 -12.10
C ILE A 124 -19.92 1.72 -12.26
N TYR A 125 -19.41 0.66 -12.88
CA TYR A 125 -20.13 -0.62 -13.05
C TYR A 125 -20.22 -1.42 -11.74
N PRO A 126 -21.28 -2.23 -11.53
CA PRO A 126 -21.37 -3.13 -10.38
C PRO A 126 -20.19 -4.11 -10.28
N SER A 127 -19.70 -4.62 -11.41
CA SER A 127 -18.53 -5.50 -11.47
C SER A 127 -17.25 -4.80 -10.99
N GLN A 128 -17.05 -3.53 -11.34
CA GLN A 128 -15.92 -2.73 -10.85
C GLN A 128 -16.01 -2.46 -9.34
N ARG A 129 -17.21 -2.27 -8.80
CA ARG A 129 -17.42 -2.20 -7.34
C ARG A 129 -17.05 -3.50 -6.67
N SER A 130 -17.60 -4.62 -7.16
CA SER A 130 -17.27 -5.95 -6.65
C SER A 130 -15.75 -6.19 -6.66
N LEU A 131 -15.06 -5.81 -7.75
CA LEU A 131 -13.61 -5.89 -7.83
C LEU A 131 -12.89 -5.04 -6.78
N ALA A 132 -13.36 -3.82 -6.50
CA ALA A 132 -12.83 -2.98 -5.43
C ALA A 132 -13.01 -3.63 -4.05
N GLU A 133 -14.16 -4.27 -3.79
CA GLU A 133 -14.41 -5.03 -2.55
C GLU A 133 -13.43 -6.20 -2.42
N ILE A 134 -13.34 -7.03 -3.47
CA ILE A 134 -12.44 -8.19 -3.55
C ILE A 134 -10.99 -7.80 -3.31
N THR A 135 -10.55 -6.70 -3.95
CA THR A 135 -9.17 -6.20 -3.81
C THR A 135 -8.83 -5.91 -2.35
N GLU A 136 -9.79 -5.33 -1.61
CA GLU A 136 -9.60 -5.00 -0.20
C GLU A 136 -9.67 -6.23 0.71
N LEU A 137 -10.51 -7.22 0.37
CA LEU A 137 -10.57 -8.51 1.07
C LEU A 137 -9.26 -9.29 0.95
N ILE A 138 -8.67 -9.36 -0.25
CA ILE A 138 -7.37 -10.02 -0.46
C ILE A 138 -6.29 -9.32 0.36
N HIS A 139 -6.31 -7.98 0.38
CA HIS A 139 -5.34 -7.23 1.18
C HIS A 139 -5.52 -7.50 2.68
N THR A 140 -6.76 -7.55 3.15
CA THR A 140 -7.09 -7.85 4.56
C THR A 140 -6.63 -9.26 4.94
N ALA A 141 -6.88 -10.26 4.09
CA ALA A 141 -6.40 -11.64 4.27
C ALA A 141 -4.88 -11.68 4.43
N PHE A 142 -4.16 -10.99 3.54
CA PHE A 142 -2.71 -10.87 3.59
C PHE A 142 -2.20 -10.23 4.90
N LEU A 143 -2.86 -9.18 5.40
CA LEU A 143 -2.50 -8.54 6.67
C LEU A 143 -2.71 -9.49 7.87
N VAL A 144 -3.78 -10.29 7.84
CA VAL A 144 -4.06 -11.29 8.87
C VAL A 144 -3.00 -12.40 8.86
N HIS A 145 -2.66 -12.95 7.69
CA HIS A 145 -1.61 -13.98 7.55
C HIS A 145 -0.23 -13.47 7.96
N ARG A 146 0.12 -12.21 7.66
CA ARG A 146 1.38 -11.60 8.13
C ARG A 146 1.47 -11.45 9.65
N GLY A 147 0.36 -11.63 10.37
CA GLY A 147 0.33 -11.61 11.82
C GLY A 147 0.78 -12.91 12.49
N ILE A 148 1.15 -13.94 11.72
CA ILE A 148 1.69 -15.21 12.24
C ILE A 148 3.10 -14.98 12.81
N VAL A 149 3.34 -15.50 14.01
CA VAL A 149 4.63 -15.40 14.71
C VAL A 149 5.43 -16.69 14.67
N ASN A 150 6.76 -16.57 14.70
CA ASN A 150 7.65 -17.71 14.92
C ASN A 150 7.61 -18.09 16.42
N LEU A 151 7.05 -19.26 16.72
CA LEU A 151 6.91 -19.75 18.10
C LEU A 151 8.26 -20.04 18.76
N GLY A 152 9.30 -20.33 17.98
CA GLY A 152 10.65 -20.61 18.49
C GLY A 152 11.42 -19.36 18.96
N GLU A 153 10.95 -18.17 18.59
CA GLU A 153 11.58 -16.89 18.94
C GLU A 153 10.79 -16.10 20.01
N LEU A 154 9.77 -16.72 20.60
CA LEU A 154 8.90 -16.09 21.60
C LEU A 154 9.65 -15.79 22.90
N LYS A 155 9.38 -14.61 23.46
CA LYS A 155 9.83 -14.22 24.80
C LYS A 155 8.70 -14.43 25.79
N THR A 156 9.04 -14.66 27.06
CA THR A 156 8.05 -14.80 28.14
C THR A 156 7.14 -13.56 28.27
N SER A 157 7.62 -12.39 27.85
CA SER A 157 6.85 -11.13 27.81
C SER A 157 5.77 -11.05 26.74
N ASP A 158 5.78 -11.97 25.76
CA ASP A 158 4.86 -11.92 24.61
C ASP A 158 3.52 -12.58 24.91
N GLY A 159 3.47 -13.44 25.93
CA GLY A 159 2.27 -14.12 26.40
C GLY A 159 2.45 -15.64 26.48
N PRO A 160 1.46 -16.36 27.01
CA PRO A 160 1.53 -17.81 27.13
C PRO A 160 1.66 -18.48 25.76
N LEU A 161 2.54 -19.48 25.64
CA LEU A 161 2.78 -20.20 24.38
C LEU A 161 1.48 -20.75 23.76
N LYS A 162 0.57 -21.26 24.59
CA LYS A 162 -0.73 -21.79 24.14
C LYS A 162 -1.59 -20.72 23.47
N ASP A 163 -1.57 -19.50 24.00
CA ASP A 163 -2.35 -18.38 23.45
C ASP A 163 -1.71 -17.85 22.17
N MET A 164 -0.38 -17.83 22.09
CA MET A 164 0.34 -17.48 20.85
C MET A 164 0.11 -18.52 19.74
N GLN A 165 0.12 -19.82 20.09
CA GLN A 165 -0.25 -20.90 19.16
C GLN A 165 -1.71 -20.80 18.69
N PHE A 166 -2.62 -20.48 19.61
CA PHE A 166 -4.03 -20.23 19.28
C PHE A 166 -4.15 -19.04 18.33
N GLY A 167 -3.43 -17.95 18.59
CA GLY A 167 -3.40 -16.77 17.71
C GLY A 167 -2.92 -17.09 16.29
N ASN A 168 -1.86 -17.90 16.15
CA ASN A 168 -1.39 -18.36 14.84
C ASN A 168 -2.48 -19.17 14.11
N LYS A 169 -3.19 -20.06 14.81
CA LYS A 169 -4.29 -20.83 14.21
C LYS A 169 -5.42 -19.93 13.71
N ILE A 170 -5.83 -18.94 14.52
CA ILE A 170 -6.86 -17.98 14.09
C ILE A 170 -6.38 -17.15 12.92
N ALA A 171 -5.12 -16.69 12.91
CA ALA A 171 -4.56 -15.94 11.80
C ALA A 171 -4.56 -16.74 10.48
N ILE A 172 -4.15 -18.01 10.52
CA ILE A 172 -4.18 -18.90 9.35
C ILE A 172 -5.62 -19.08 8.87
N LEU A 173 -6.52 -19.55 9.74
CA LEU A 173 -7.91 -19.88 9.36
C LEU A 173 -8.70 -18.65 8.89
N SER A 174 -8.51 -17.50 9.53
CA SER A 174 -9.21 -16.27 9.16
C SER A 174 -8.68 -15.70 7.85
N GLY A 175 -7.35 -15.74 7.64
CA GLY A 175 -6.77 -15.33 6.37
C GLY A 175 -7.18 -16.26 5.22
N ASP A 176 -7.23 -17.58 5.46
CA ASP A 176 -7.68 -18.56 4.47
C ASP A 176 -9.16 -18.39 4.14
N PHE A 177 -10.01 -18.11 5.13
CA PHE A 177 -11.43 -17.81 4.91
C PHE A 177 -11.63 -16.54 4.06
N LEU A 178 -10.92 -15.46 4.39
CA LEU A 178 -10.98 -14.21 3.61
C LEU A 178 -10.45 -14.41 2.19
N LEU A 179 -9.37 -15.19 2.03
CA LEU A 179 -8.82 -15.52 0.73
C LEU A 179 -9.76 -16.44 -0.05
N ALA A 180 -10.41 -17.42 0.58
CA ALA A 180 -11.39 -18.29 -0.05
C ALA A 180 -12.63 -17.51 -0.50
N ASN A 181 -13.11 -16.55 0.30
CA ASN A 181 -14.19 -15.64 -0.09
C ASN A 181 -13.77 -14.78 -1.29
N ALA A 182 -12.56 -14.22 -1.25
CA ALA A 182 -12.01 -13.46 -2.37
C ALA A 182 -11.83 -14.34 -3.62
N CYS A 183 -11.31 -15.57 -3.48
CA CYS A 183 -11.12 -16.55 -4.55
C CYS A 183 -12.44 -17.02 -5.16
N THR A 184 -13.49 -17.19 -4.34
CA THR A 184 -14.85 -17.50 -4.81
C THR A 184 -15.40 -16.36 -5.65
N SER A 185 -15.13 -15.10 -5.27
CA SER A 185 -15.48 -13.93 -6.07
C SER A 185 -14.54 -13.69 -7.26
N LEU A 186 -13.29 -14.18 -7.21
CA LEU A 186 -12.26 -14.07 -8.26
C LEU A 186 -12.24 -15.23 -9.25
N ALA A 187 -13.02 -16.29 -9.05
CA ALA A 187 -12.98 -17.55 -9.82
C ALA A 187 -13.27 -17.43 -11.34
N GLN A 188 -13.25 -16.21 -11.89
CA GLN A 188 -13.34 -15.90 -13.32
C GLN A 188 -12.03 -15.39 -13.95
N LEU A 189 -10.91 -15.23 -13.23
CA LEU A 189 -9.64 -14.76 -13.83
C LEU A 189 -8.43 -15.52 -13.25
N GLN A 190 -7.64 -16.17 -14.12
CA GLN A 190 -6.57 -17.08 -13.72
C GLN A 190 -5.15 -16.46 -13.78
N ASN A 191 -4.34 -16.97 -12.84
CA ASN A 191 -2.91 -17.32 -12.92
C ASN A 191 -1.85 -16.28 -12.48
N THR A 192 -1.06 -16.61 -11.44
CA THR A 192 0.39 -17.00 -11.54
C THR A 192 1.04 -17.19 -10.17
N LYS A 193 2.07 -18.04 -10.13
CA LYS A 193 2.80 -18.58 -8.95
C LYS A 193 3.87 -17.64 -8.39
N GLU A 194 4.08 -17.70 -7.07
CA GLU A 194 5.15 -17.01 -6.32
C GLU A 194 6.37 -17.93 -6.05
N ASN A 195 7.56 -17.35 -5.95
CA ASN A 195 8.77 -18.00 -5.41
C ASN A 195 9.49 -17.05 -4.45
N TRP A 196 9.97 -17.59 -3.33
CA TRP A 196 10.47 -16.84 -2.16
C TRP A 196 12.00 -16.66 -2.14
N ILE A 197 12.41 -15.85 -1.16
CA ILE A 197 13.64 -15.08 -0.97
C ILE A 197 14.83 -15.94 -0.50
N THR A 198 15.97 -15.83 -1.18
CA THR A 198 17.33 -15.70 -0.60
C THR A 198 18.31 -15.39 -1.74
N ASP A 199 18.63 -14.11 -1.97
CA ASP A 199 19.88 -13.68 -2.63
C ASP A 199 20.00 -12.16 -2.59
N ASP A 200 21.24 -11.67 -2.70
CA ASP A 200 21.69 -10.27 -2.63
C ASP A 200 20.60 -9.23 -2.99
N ILE A 201 19.93 -8.66 -1.97
CA ILE A 201 18.82 -7.73 -2.21
C ILE A 201 19.39 -6.34 -2.50
N GLY A 202 19.96 -6.18 -3.71
CA GLY A 202 20.14 -4.85 -4.28
C GLY A 202 18.79 -4.18 -4.55
N ILE A 203 18.79 -2.88 -4.83
CA ILE A 203 17.54 -2.12 -5.07
C ILE A 203 16.66 -2.71 -6.19
N SER A 204 17.25 -3.42 -7.16
CA SER A 204 16.51 -4.12 -8.22
C SER A 204 15.68 -5.29 -7.68
N ALA A 205 16.26 -6.11 -6.81
CA ALA A 205 15.56 -7.22 -6.17
C ALA A 205 14.50 -6.68 -5.20
N TRP A 206 14.84 -5.64 -4.42
CA TRP A 206 13.88 -4.97 -3.54
C TRP A 206 12.68 -4.43 -4.31
N LYS A 207 12.89 -3.78 -5.47
CA LYS A 207 11.80 -3.29 -6.33
C LYS A 207 10.90 -4.41 -6.84
N LYS A 208 11.49 -5.53 -7.28
CA LYS A 208 10.72 -6.69 -7.74
C LYS A 208 9.88 -7.29 -6.61
N GLN A 209 10.51 -7.52 -5.45
CA GLN A 209 9.82 -8.07 -4.27
C GLN A 209 8.72 -7.13 -3.78
N THR A 210 9.00 -5.83 -3.68
CA THR A 210 8.02 -4.83 -3.28
C THR A 210 6.86 -4.76 -4.27
N PHE A 211 7.15 -4.86 -5.58
CA PHE A 211 6.09 -4.91 -6.57
C PHE A 211 5.18 -6.12 -6.35
N LEU A 212 5.73 -7.34 -6.29
CA LEU A 212 4.94 -8.57 -6.14
C LEU A 212 4.14 -8.57 -4.84
N SER A 213 4.78 -8.23 -3.72
CA SER A 213 4.18 -8.29 -2.38
C SER A 213 3.23 -7.14 -2.02
N HIS A 214 3.32 -5.99 -2.69
CA HIS A 214 2.58 -4.78 -2.27
C HIS A 214 1.83 -4.07 -3.39
N SER A 215 2.39 -4.03 -4.60
CA SER A 215 1.89 -3.21 -5.70
C SER A 215 1.09 -3.99 -6.74
N ALA A 216 1.39 -5.28 -6.91
CA ALA A 216 0.82 -6.11 -7.98
C ALA A 216 -0.70 -6.19 -7.86
N LEU A 217 -1.22 -6.38 -6.64
CA LEU A 217 -2.66 -6.40 -6.37
C LEU A 217 -3.34 -5.12 -6.87
N LEU A 218 -2.89 -3.94 -6.43
CA LEU A 218 -3.50 -2.68 -6.84
C LEU A 218 -3.37 -2.44 -8.36
N ALA A 219 -2.18 -2.69 -8.92
CA ALA A 219 -1.93 -2.50 -10.34
C ALA A 219 -2.84 -3.39 -11.20
N LYS A 220 -2.97 -4.67 -10.83
CA LYS A 220 -3.82 -5.63 -11.54
C LYS A 220 -5.31 -5.35 -11.33
N SER A 221 -5.73 -4.90 -10.15
CA SER A 221 -7.11 -4.48 -9.94
C SER A 221 -7.48 -3.23 -10.75
N CYS A 222 -6.58 -2.24 -10.88
CA CYS A 222 -6.80 -1.10 -11.77
C CYS A 222 -6.90 -1.54 -13.24
N GLN A 223 -6.06 -2.49 -13.67
CA GLN A 223 -6.11 -3.07 -15.02
C GLN A 223 -7.44 -3.80 -15.28
N ALA A 224 -7.81 -4.71 -14.37
CA ALA A 224 -9.03 -5.51 -14.47
C ALA A 224 -10.29 -4.63 -14.42
N ALA A 225 -10.27 -3.51 -13.70
CA ALA A 225 -11.37 -2.56 -13.70
C ALA A 225 -11.64 -1.96 -15.09
N MET A 226 -10.58 -1.71 -15.88
CA MET A 226 -10.70 -1.25 -17.26
C MET A 226 -11.20 -2.36 -18.18
N GLU A 227 -10.72 -3.58 -17.97
CA GLU A 227 -11.15 -4.77 -18.72
C GLU A 227 -12.64 -5.08 -18.51
N LEU A 228 -13.13 -5.02 -17.27
CA LEU A 228 -14.54 -5.18 -16.92
C LEU A 228 -15.44 -4.14 -17.59
N ALA A 229 -14.91 -2.92 -17.80
CA ALA A 229 -15.57 -1.85 -18.52
C ALA A 229 -15.28 -1.87 -20.03
N ARG A 230 -14.70 -2.96 -20.56
CA ARG A 230 -14.42 -3.16 -22.01
C ARG A 230 -13.57 -2.07 -22.67
N HIS A 231 -12.70 -1.42 -21.90
CA HIS A 231 -11.71 -0.49 -22.46
C HIS A 231 -10.62 -1.24 -23.23
N GLY A 232 -10.05 -0.58 -24.23
CA GLY A 232 -8.94 -1.15 -25.02
C GLY A 232 -7.65 -1.33 -24.22
N ALA A 233 -6.75 -2.18 -24.73
CA ALA A 233 -5.50 -2.57 -24.05
C ALA A 233 -4.64 -1.37 -23.60
N THR A 234 -4.63 -0.27 -24.36
CA THR A 234 -3.91 0.96 -24.00
C THR A 234 -4.41 1.56 -22.68
N VAL A 235 -5.73 1.67 -22.50
CA VAL A 235 -6.32 2.25 -21.28
C VAL A 235 -6.15 1.29 -20.10
N GLN A 236 -6.25 -0.02 -20.33
CA GLN A 236 -5.95 -1.03 -19.33
C GLN A 236 -4.50 -0.93 -18.82
N GLU A 237 -3.54 -0.75 -19.74
CA GLU A 237 -2.12 -0.59 -19.40
C GLU A 237 -1.84 0.73 -18.66
N VAL A 238 -2.48 1.82 -19.07
CA VAL A 238 -2.42 3.11 -18.35
C VAL A 238 -2.89 2.94 -16.91
N ALA A 239 -4.03 2.27 -16.68
CA ALA A 239 -4.55 2.01 -15.35
C ALA A 239 -3.60 1.12 -14.53
N PHE A 240 -3.00 0.10 -15.14
CA PHE A 240 -1.97 -0.73 -14.53
C PHE A 240 -0.77 0.11 -14.07
N GLN A 241 -0.24 0.97 -14.94
CA GLN A 241 0.92 1.82 -14.63
C GLN A 241 0.62 2.81 -13.51
N TYR A 242 -0.57 3.40 -13.49
CA TYR A 242 -1.01 4.25 -12.38
C TYR A 242 -1.00 3.47 -11.06
N GLY A 243 -1.71 2.33 -10.98
CA GLY A 243 -1.81 1.53 -9.76
C GLY A 243 -0.45 1.01 -9.27
N LYS A 244 0.42 0.60 -10.20
CA LYS A 244 1.80 0.18 -9.91
C LYS A 244 2.62 1.32 -9.30
N HIS A 245 2.62 2.48 -9.92
CA HIS A 245 3.47 3.58 -9.51
C HIS A 245 2.98 4.28 -8.25
N MET A 246 1.66 4.45 -8.11
CA MET A 246 1.06 4.99 -6.89
C MET A 246 1.37 4.09 -5.68
N SER A 247 1.15 2.76 -5.78
CA SER A 247 1.39 1.84 -4.66
C SER A 247 2.87 1.72 -4.28
N LEU A 248 3.79 1.75 -5.26
CA LEU A 248 5.23 1.81 -4.98
C LEU A 248 5.59 3.09 -4.23
N SER A 249 5.08 4.23 -4.67
CA SER A 249 5.27 5.52 -3.99
C SER A 249 4.74 5.46 -2.55
N HIS A 250 3.52 4.94 -2.35
CA HIS A 250 2.92 4.78 -1.03
C HIS A 250 3.74 3.87 -0.11
N LYS A 251 4.26 2.75 -0.61
CA LYS A 251 5.12 1.86 0.18
C LYS A 251 6.40 2.55 0.62
N ILE A 252 7.03 3.31 -0.28
CA ILE A 252 8.26 4.05 0.02
C ILE A 252 7.98 5.16 1.04
N ASN A 253 6.87 5.89 0.90
CA ASN A 253 6.45 6.88 1.88
C ASN A 253 6.28 6.24 3.27
N SER A 254 5.60 5.09 3.35
CA SER A 254 5.43 4.34 4.60
C SER A 254 6.79 3.94 5.21
N ASP A 255 7.74 3.49 4.39
CA ASP A 255 9.11 3.18 4.82
C ASP A 255 9.91 4.40 5.29
N LEU A 256 9.56 5.59 4.82
CA LEU A 256 10.20 6.86 5.20
C LEU A 256 9.65 7.43 6.53
N GLN A 257 8.44 7.05 6.94
CA GLN A 257 7.80 7.60 8.15
C GLN A 257 8.67 7.53 9.42
N PRO A 258 9.43 6.44 9.70
CA PRO A 258 10.32 6.37 10.85
C PRO A 258 11.49 7.38 10.83
N PHE A 259 11.79 7.98 9.67
CA PHE A 259 12.96 8.84 9.46
C PHE A 259 12.60 10.33 9.33
N VAL A 260 11.35 10.65 8.95
CA VAL A 260 10.93 12.02 8.59
C VAL A 260 10.10 12.68 9.69
N LYS A 261 9.24 11.95 10.42
CA LYS A 261 8.39 12.56 11.46
C LYS A 261 9.18 12.98 12.70
N GLY A 262 9.15 14.29 12.98
CA GLY A 262 9.74 14.93 14.16
C GLY A 262 9.21 14.36 15.48
N LYS A 263 10.13 14.07 16.41
CA LYS A 263 9.90 13.47 17.74
C LYS A 263 9.23 12.09 17.73
N SER A 264 9.60 11.22 16.79
CA SER A 264 9.41 9.78 17.04
C SER A 264 10.40 9.35 18.11
N ASP A 265 9.87 8.79 19.20
CA ASP A 265 10.64 8.13 20.24
C ASP A 265 11.72 7.24 19.58
N GLY A 266 12.98 7.37 20.00
CA GLY A 266 14.14 6.72 19.36
C GLY A 266 14.02 5.19 19.28
N SER A 267 13.05 4.64 20.00
CA SER A 267 12.70 3.22 20.09
C SER A 267 11.84 2.67 18.94
N LEU A 268 11.27 3.49 18.04
CA LEU A 268 10.38 2.96 16.98
C LEU A 268 11.14 2.00 16.04
N ALA A 269 10.78 0.72 16.09
CA ALA A 269 11.33 -0.29 15.20
C ALA A 269 10.96 -0.02 13.73
N PHE A 270 11.86 -0.34 12.81
CA PHE A 270 11.62 -0.27 11.37
C PHE A 270 12.18 -1.51 10.67
N SER A 271 11.69 -1.80 9.46
CA SER A 271 12.19 -2.95 8.69
C SER A 271 13.58 -2.66 8.10
N LEU A 272 14.54 -3.55 8.30
CA LEU A 272 15.84 -3.49 7.63
C LEU A 272 15.74 -3.71 6.11
N ASN A 273 14.60 -4.23 5.62
CA ASN A 273 14.26 -4.34 4.21
C ASN A 273 13.46 -3.14 3.70
N SER A 274 13.45 -2.02 4.43
CA SER A 274 12.81 -0.77 3.99
C SER A 274 13.63 -0.07 2.90
N ALA A 275 12.97 0.73 2.06
CA ALA A 275 13.65 1.46 0.99
C ALA A 275 14.87 2.28 1.48
N PRO A 276 14.78 3.06 2.57
CA PRO A 276 15.93 3.82 3.07
C PRO A 276 17.10 2.94 3.51
N ALA A 277 16.83 1.80 4.16
CA ALA A 277 17.86 0.88 4.62
C ALA A 277 18.57 0.15 3.47
N ILE A 278 17.82 -0.34 2.47
CA ILE A 278 18.38 -0.99 1.28
C ILE A 278 19.20 -0.01 0.44
N LEU A 279 18.72 1.23 0.27
CA LEU A 279 19.47 2.27 -0.44
C LEU A 279 20.74 2.66 0.32
N HIS A 280 20.68 2.77 1.65
CA HIS A 280 21.86 2.99 2.47
C HIS A 280 22.89 1.86 2.31
N GLN A 281 22.43 0.60 2.38
CA GLN A 281 23.27 -0.58 2.13
C GLN A 281 23.92 -0.54 0.74
N GLU A 282 23.18 -0.15 -0.31
CA GLU A 282 23.72 -0.08 -1.67
C GLU A 282 24.82 0.98 -1.81
N PHE A 283 24.71 2.12 -1.12
CA PHE A 283 25.75 3.15 -1.12
C PHE A 283 26.95 2.80 -0.26
N LEU A 284 26.71 2.22 0.91
CA LEU A 284 27.73 1.93 1.92
C LEU A 284 28.51 0.64 1.62
N GLY A 285 27.87 -0.32 0.96
CA GLY A 285 28.36 -1.68 0.79
C GLY A 285 27.91 -2.61 1.92
N ARG A 286 27.66 -3.87 1.56
CA ARG A 286 27.07 -4.88 2.44
C ARG A 286 27.92 -5.17 3.68
N GLU A 287 29.23 -5.27 3.53
CA GLU A 287 30.12 -5.61 4.64
C GLU A 287 30.06 -4.57 5.77
N MET A 288 30.11 -3.29 5.39
CA MET A 288 30.06 -2.18 6.30
C MET A 288 28.66 -2.01 6.91
N TRP A 289 27.61 -2.26 6.14
CA TRP A 289 26.24 -2.29 6.68
C TRP A 289 26.04 -3.41 7.72
N MET A 290 26.54 -4.62 7.45
CA MET A 290 26.50 -5.73 8.41
C MET A 290 27.31 -5.43 9.67
N LYS A 291 28.42 -4.69 9.55
CA LYS A 291 29.18 -4.19 10.70
C LYS A 291 28.34 -3.23 11.56
N GLN A 292 27.66 -2.26 10.94
CA GLN A 292 26.75 -1.34 11.65
C GLN A 292 25.61 -2.09 12.37
N ILE A 293 25.02 -3.10 11.74
CA ILE A 293 23.98 -3.94 12.38
C ILE A 293 24.54 -4.67 13.61
N ARG A 294 25.73 -5.27 13.51
CA ARG A 294 26.37 -5.97 14.63
C ARG A 294 26.69 -5.02 15.78
N GLU A 295 27.18 -3.83 15.50
CA GLU A 295 27.48 -2.80 16.51
C GLU A 295 26.22 -2.22 17.17
N ALA A 296 25.11 -2.20 16.45
CA ALA A 296 23.80 -1.82 16.99
C ALA A 296 23.14 -2.94 17.80
N GLN A 297 23.65 -4.18 17.76
CA GLN A 297 23.07 -5.30 18.50
C GLN A 297 23.64 -5.33 19.93
N VAL A 298 22.82 -4.96 20.91
CA VAL A 298 23.19 -4.93 22.33
C VAL A 298 22.35 -5.96 23.08
N LYS A 299 23.01 -6.95 23.72
CA LYS A 299 22.35 -8.01 24.52
C LYS A 299 21.19 -8.73 23.78
N GLY A 300 21.36 -8.99 22.49
CA GLY A 300 20.35 -9.67 21.65
C GLY A 300 19.18 -8.78 21.19
N SER A 301 19.17 -7.49 21.54
CA SER A 301 18.20 -6.50 21.03
C SER A 301 18.88 -5.53 20.05
N LEU A 302 18.19 -5.17 18.98
CA LEU A 302 18.69 -4.22 17.99
C LEU A 302 18.40 -2.78 18.43
N ASP A 303 19.43 -1.94 18.44
CA ASP A 303 19.32 -0.51 18.69
C ASP A 303 18.91 0.23 17.41
N TYR A 304 17.60 0.39 17.23
CA TYR A 304 17.03 1.09 16.07
C TYR A 304 17.39 2.58 16.02
N SER A 305 17.73 3.20 17.16
CA SER A 305 18.11 4.62 17.20
C SER A 305 19.44 4.83 16.49
N LYS A 306 20.46 4.02 16.83
CA LYS A 306 21.78 4.07 16.16
C LYS A 306 21.69 3.84 14.67
N LEU A 307 20.94 2.81 14.25
CA LEU A 307 20.78 2.52 12.81
C LEU A 307 20.02 3.63 12.09
N ARG A 308 19.02 4.23 12.72
CA ARG A 308 18.26 5.34 12.15
C ARG A 308 19.17 6.55 11.90
N GLU A 309 20.00 6.92 12.87
CA GLU A 309 20.94 8.03 12.70
C GLU A 309 22.00 7.72 11.64
N ALA A 310 22.50 6.48 11.56
CA ALA A 310 23.42 6.07 10.48
C ALA A 310 22.80 6.19 9.08
N ILE A 311 21.54 5.74 8.92
CA ILE A 311 20.81 5.82 7.65
C ILE A 311 20.48 7.27 7.28
N LYS A 312 20.15 8.12 8.26
CA LYS A 312 19.89 9.56 8.08
C LYS A 312 21.15 10.35 7.71
N ALA A 313 22.29 10.01 8.31
CA ALA A 313 23.58 10.61 7.97
C ALA A 313 24.08 10.16 6.58
N GLY A 314 23.66 8.97 6.13
CA GLY A 314 23.91 8.46 4.79
C GLY A 314 22.98 9.05 3.71
N LYS A 315 23.04 8.45 2.52
CA LYS A 315 22.18 8.84 1.38
C LYS A 315 20.87 8.06 1.29
N GLY A 316 20.63 7.11 2.21
CA GLY A 316 19.48 6.20 2.17
C GLY A 316 18.15 6.95 2.18
N VAL A 317 17.96 7.86 3.14
CA VAL A 317 16.71 8.63 3.28
C VAL A 317 16.47 9.54 2.09
N THR A 318 17.48 10.33 1.69
CA THR A 318 17.36 11.26 0.56
C THR A 318 17.05 10.53 -0.75
N SER A 319 17.71 9.40 -1.02
CA SER A 319 17.45 8.61 -2.21
C SER A 319 16.10 7.89 -2.18
N ALA A 320 15.60 7.51 -1.00
CA ALA A 320 14.25 6.97 -0.86
C ALA A 320 13.19 8.05 -1.14
N ILE A 321 13.39 9.29 -0.69
CA ILE A 321 12.52 10.44 -1.01
C ILE A 321 12.48 10.67 -2.52
N ASP A 322 13.64 10.68 -3.19
CA ASP A 322 13.72 10.85 -4.64
C ASP A 322 13.03 9.69 -5.39
N LEU A 323 13.20 8.46 -4.92
CA LEU A 323 12.54 7.29 -5.51
C LEU A 323 11.01 7.33 -5.32
N CYS A 324 10.54 7.81 -4.17
CA CYS A 324 9.11 8.02 -3.92
C CYS A 324 8.54 9.05 -4.90
N ARG A 325 9.20 10.21 -5.03
CA ARG A 325 8.79 11.28 -5.97
C ARG A 325 8.83 10.80 -7.43
N TYR A 326 9.84 10.02 -7.81
CA TYR A 326 9.93 9.40 -9.13
C TYR A 326 8.67 8.57 -9.43
N HIS A 327 8.27 7.69 -8.51
CA HIS A 327 7.09 6.87 -8.68
C HIS A 327 5.79 7.71 -8.64
N GLY A 328 5.71 8.73 -7.79
CA GLY A 328 4.59 9.67 -7.82
C GLY A 328 4.45 10.37 -9.17
N ASN A 329 5.53 10.92 -9.73
CA ASN A 329 5.51 11.57 -11.03
C ASN A 329 5.09 10.61 -12.15
N LYS A 330 5.58 9.36 -12.14
CA LYS A 330 5.15 8.34 -13.11
C LYS A 330 3.67 7.98 -12.99
N ALA A 331 3.10 8.01 -11.78
CA ALA A 331 1.66 7.86 -11.59
C ALA A 331 0.90 9.05 -12.18
N LEU A 332 1.37 10.29 -11.96
CA LEU A 332 0.75 11.50 -12.54
C LEU A 332 0.81 11.50 -14.07
N GLU A 333 1.93 11.11 -14.68
CA GLU A 333 2.06 10.94 -16.14
C GLU A 333 1.03 9.94 -16.69
N ALA A 334 0.78 8.83 -15.98
CA ALA A 334 -0.26 7.87 -16.37
C ALA A 334 -1.66 8.52 -16.32
N LEU A 335 -1.92 9.39 -15.34
CA LEU A 335 -3.22 10.07 -15.23
C LEU A 335 -3.54 11.00 -16.40
N GLU A 336 -2.55 11.56 -17.08
CA GLU A 336 -2.75 12.47 -18.22
C GLU A 336 -3.52 11.81 -19.38
N HIS A 337 -3.49 10.49 -19.45
CA HIS A 337 -4.19 9.70 -20.46
C HIS A 337 -5.68 9.50 -20.16
N PHE A 338 -6.13 9.80 -18.93
CA PHE A 338 -7.55 9.81 -18.58
C PHE A 338 -8.18 11.20 -18.85
N PRO A 339 -9.46 11.25 -19.25
CA PRO A 339 -10.15 12.52 -19.47
C PRO A 339 -10.19 13.37 -18.18
N PRO A 340 -10.13 14.71 -18.30
CA PRO A 340 -10.29 15.61 -17.16
C PRO A 340 -11.60 15.36 -16.41
N SER A 341 -11.50 15.04 -15.13
CA SER A 341 -12.64 14.76 -14.25
C SER A 341 -12.27 15.01 -12.79
N GLU A 342 -13.25 15.12 -11.91
CA GLU A 342 -13.03 15.18 -10.45
C GLU A 342 -12.30 13.93 -9.94
N ALA A 343 -12.64 12.76 -10.47
CA ALA A 343 -11.98 11.50 -10.12
C ALA A 343 -10.48 11.52 -10.47
N ARG A 344 -10.12 12.03 -11.66
CA ARG A 344 -8.71 12.19 -12.06
C ARG A 344 -7.97 13.16 -11.12
N SER A 345 -8.61 14.28 -10.75
CA SER A 345 -8.04 15.24 -9.81
C SER A 345 -7.85 14.65 -8.40
N ALA A 346 -8.79 13.82 -7.93
CA ALA A 346 -8.68 13.12 -6.67
C ALA A 346 -7.51 12.12 -6.65
N LEU A 347 -7.33 11.34 -7.74
CA LEU A 347 -6.17 10.46 -7.91
C LEU A 347 -4.85 11.25 -7.86
N ALA A 348 -4.79 12.42 -8.50
CA ALA A 348 -3.61 13.28 -8.43
C ALA A 348 -3.35 13.80 -7.00
N ASN A 349 -4.40 14.25 -6.30
CA ASN A 349 -4.31 14.70 -4.91
C ASN A 349 -3.79 13.61 -3.96
N ILE A 350 -4.23 12.37 -4.16
CA ILE A 350 -3.71 11.19 -3.45
C ILE A 350 -2.20 11.06 -3.67
N VAL A 351 -1.74 11.15 -4.92
CA VAL A 351 -0.30 11.06 -5.25
C VAL A 351 0.49 12.20 -4.63
N PHE A 352 -0.03 13.43 -4.65
CA PHE A 352 0.62 14.58 -4.01
C PHE A 352 0.74 14.40 -2.49
N ALA A 353 -0.32 13.90 -1.83
CA ALA A 353 -0.29 13.64 -0.40
C ALA A 353 0.76 12.57 -0.04
N VAL A 354 0.88 11.51 -0.85
CA VAL A 354 1.91 10.47 -0.66
C VAL A 354 3.33 10.97 -0.90
N THR A 355 3.54 11.95 -1.79
CA THR A 355 4.88 12.45 -2.12
C THR A 355 5.32 13.67 -1.31
N THR A 356 4.44 14.14 -0.42
CA THR A 356 4.73 15.21 0.52
C THR A 356 5.32 14.62 1.80
N PHE A 357 6.50 15.12 2.16
CA PHE A 357 7.22 14.76 3.38
C PHE A 357 7.25 16.02 4.24
N LEU A 358 6.37 16.09 5.24
CA LEU A 358 6.30 17.17 6.23
C LEU A 358 7.16 16.85 7.45
#